data_AF-A0A7L0HYL0-F1
#
_entry.id   AF-A0A7L0HYL0-F1
#
_cell.length_a   1.000
_cell.length_b   1.000
_cell.length_c   1.000
_cell.angle_alpha   90.00
_cell.angle_beta   90.00
_cell.angle_gamma   90.00
#
_symmetry.space_group_name_H-M   'P 1'
#
loop_
_entity.id
_entity.type
_entity.pdbx_description
1 polymer ?
#
loop_
_entity_poly.entity_id
_entity_poly.type
_entity_poly.pdbx_seq_one_letter_code
_entity_poly.pdbx_strand_id
1 'polypeptide(L)'
;VDAMKLGVKEMKKAYKQVKIDQIEDIQDQLEDMMEEANEVQEALSRSYGTPEIDEDDLEAELDALGDELLADEDNSYLDEAASAPAIPEVTPTDTKNKDGVLVDEFGLPKIPAT
;
A
#
# COMPACT_ATOMS: atom_id res chain seq x y z
N VAL A 1 -2.05 -41.10 43.02
CA VAL A 1 -1.54 -39.85 43.62
C VAL A 1 -0.37 -39.24 42.86
N ASP A 2 0.52 -40.05 42.27
CA ASP A 2 1.69 -39.53 41.54
C ASP A 2 1.35 -38.90 40.19
N ALA A 3 0.36 -39.40 39.47
CA ALA A 3 -0.14 -38.76 38.25
C ALA A 3 -0.71 -37.35 38.49
N MET A 4 -1.35 -37.15 39.65
CA MET A 4 -1.89 -35.85 40.03
C MET A 4 -0.78 -34.86 40.42
N LYS A 5 0.27 -35.35 41.10
CA LYS A 5 1.47 -34.56 41.40
C LYS A 5 2.27 -34.21 40.13
N LEU A 6 2.36 -35.14 39.18
CA LEU A 6 3.00 -34.91 37.88
C LEU A 6 2.21 -33.87 37.08
N GLY A 7 0.89 -34.02 36.97
CA GLY A 7 0.01 -33.06 36.29
C GLY A 7 0.07 -31.66 36.88
N VAL A 8 0.14 -31.52 38.22
CA VAL A 8 0.33 -30.20 38.88
C VAL A 8 1.70 -29.59 38.58
N LYS A 9 2.74 -30.43 38.45
CA LYS A 9 4.10 -29.99 38.12
C LYS A 9 4.20 -29.56 36.65
N GLU A 10 3.58 -30.31 35.75
CA GLU A 10 3.41 -29.97 34.33
C GLU A 10 2.60 -28.68 34.19
N MET A 11 1.47 -28.54 34.88
CA MET A 11 0.66 -27.31 34.87
C MET A 11 1.43 -26.10 35.35
N LYS A 12 2.21 -26.21 36.44
CA LYS A 12 3.06 -25.11 36.91
C LYS A 12 4.18 -24.77 35.94
N LYS A 13 4.70 -25.77 35.21
CA LYS A 13 5.74 -25.58 34.20
C LYS A 13 5.15 -24.91 32.96
N ALA A 14 3.96 -25.34 32.52
CA ALA A 14 3.18 -24.70 31.46
C ALA A 14 2.82 -23.26 31.83
N TYR A 15 2.32 -23.00 33.04
CA TYR A 15 2.03 -21.64 33.52
C TYR A 15 3.25 -20.71 33.58
N LYS A 16 4.45 -21.26 33.81
CA LYS A 16 5.71 -20.51 33.71
C LYS A 16 6.24 -20.39 32.27
N GLN A 17 5.83 -21.30 31.39
CA GLN A 17 6.13 -21.29 29.96
C GLN A 17 5.19 -20.41 29.16
N VAL A 18 3.99 -20.12 29.69
CA VAL A 18 3.19 -18.97 29.29
C VAL A 18 4.01 -17.75 29.68
N LYS A 19 4.88 -17.34 28.77
CA LYS A 19 5.66 -16.12 28.92
C LYS A 19 4.66 -14.99 28.76
N ILE A 20 4.26 -14.39 29.88
CA ILE A 20 3.36 -13.23 29.88
C ILE A 20 3.93 -12.14 28.97
N ASP A 21 5.25 -11.98 28.96
CA ASP A 21 5.98 -11.12 28.03
C ASP A 21 5.61 -11.37 26.56
N GLN A 22 5.49 -12.64 26.15
CA GLN A 22 5.07 -12.98 24.77
C GLN A 22 3.57 -12.73 24.53
N ILE A 23 2.76 -12.77 25.58
CA ILE A 23 1.33 -12.45 25.50
C ILE A 23 1.13 -10.92 25.42
N GLU A 24 1.97 -10.13 26.08
CA GLU A 24 2.03 -8.67 25.90
C GLU A 24 2.49 -8.33 24.49
N ASP A 25 3.61 -8.91 24.02
CA ASP A 25 4.10 -8.72 22.64
C ASP A 25 3.03 -9.09 21.58
N ILE A 26 2.30 -10.19 21.79
CA ILE A 26 1.23 -10.61 20.87
C ILE A 26 0.02 -9.68 20.96
N GLN A 27 -0.31 -9.14 22.14
CA GLN A 27 -1.41 -8.19 22.27
C GLN A 27 -1.09 -6.88 21.57
N ASP A 28 0.13 -6.37 21.71
CA ASP A 28 0.58 -5.16 21.02
C ASP A 28 0.56 -5.38 19.50
N GLN A 29 1.06 -6.54 19.03
CA GLN A 29 0.99 -6.90 17.59
C GLN A 29 -0.45 -7.07 17.08
N LEU A 30 -1.36 -7.57 17.91
CA LEU A 30 -2.78 -7.68 17.55
C LEU A 30 -3.45 -6.31 17.49
N GLU A 31 -3.06 -5.38 18.36
CA GLU A 31 -3.54 -4.00 18.32
C GLU A 31 -3.09 -3.32 17.02
N ASP A 32 -1.79 -3.39 16.70
CA ASP A 32 -1.22 -2.86 15.45
C ASP A 32 -1.92 -3.47 14.21
N MET A 33 -2.11 -4.79 14.19
CA MET A 33 -2.75 -5.49 13.06
C MET A 33 -4.23 -5.11 12.91
N MET A 34 -4.94 -4.90 14.01
CA MET A 34 -6.33 -4.44 13.97
C MET A 34 -6.43 -2.99 13.49
N GLU A 35 -5.45 -2.14 13.81
CA GLU A 35 -5.37 -0.76 13.33
C GLU A 35 -5.10 -0.74 11.81
N GLU A 36 -4.13 -1.52 11.33
CA GLU A 36 -3.82 -1.69 9.90
C GLU A 36 -5.04 -2.25 9.12
N ALA A 37 -5.73 -3.25 9.68
CA ALA A 37 -6.92 -3.81 9.05
C ALA A 37 -8.05 -2.77 8.92
N ASN A 38 -8.22 -1.90 9.91
CA ASN A 38 -9.19 -0.80 9.85
C ASN A 38 -8.79 0.24 8.81
N GLU A 39 -7.51 0.59 8.71
CA GLU A 39 -7.01 1.53 7.69
C GLU A 39 -7.22 0.98 6.28
N VAL A 40 -6.86 -0.30 6.04
CA VAL A 40 -7.11 -0.97 4.76
C VAL A 40 -8.59 -1.04 4.45
N GLN A 41 -9.42 -1.36 5.44
CA GLN A 41 -10.87 -1.38 5.25
C GLN A 41 -11.41 0.02 4.94
N GLU A 42 -10.92 1.08 5.59
CA GLU A 42 -11.32 2.46 5.29
C GLU A 42 -10.87 2.86 3.89
N ALA A 43 -9.63 2.55 3.51
CA ALA A 43 -9.08 2.83 2.19
C ALA A 43 -9.84 2.11 1.06
N LEU A 44 -10.25 0.85 1.28
CA LEU A 44 -11.06 0.09 0.33
C LEU A 44 -12.55 0.49 0.38
N SER A 45 -13.04 0.90 1.55
CA SER A 45 -14.40 1.42 1.74
C SER A 45 -14.58 2.81 1.15
N ARG A 46 -13.48 3.50 0.79
CA ARG A 46 -13.55 4.62 -0.17
C ARG A 46 -14.00 4.08 -1.51
N SER A 47 -15.29 3.82 -1.60
CA SER A 47 -16.01 3.82 -2.85
C SER A 47 -15.85 5.24 -3.40
N TYR A 48 -14.99 5.39 -4.40
CA TYR A 48 -15.15 6.49 -5.33
C TYR A 48 -16.57 6.33 -5.84
N GLY A 49 -17.48 7.19 -5.38
CA GLY A 49 -18.87 7.20 -5.79
C GLY A 49 -18.95 7.60 -7.25
N THR A 50 -18.49 6.70 -8.13
CA THR A 50 -18.80 6.74 -9.55
C THR A 50 -20.31 6.77 -9.63
N PRO A 51 -20.89 7.81 -10.24
CA PRO A 51 -22.32 7.83 -10.52
C PRO A 51 -22.72 6.50 -11.17
N GLU A 52 -24.00 6.13 -11.08
CA GLU A 52 -24.53 5.10 -11.98
C GLU A 52 -24.36 5.62 -13.41
N ILE A 53 -23.35 5.10 -14.10
CA ILE A 53 -23.07 5.37 -15.51
C ILE A 53 -23.83 4.31 -16.30
N ASP A 54 -24.49 4.73 -17.38
CA ASP A 54 -25.10 3.79 -18.32
C ASP A 54 -23.99 3.10 -19.11
N GLU A 55 -23.76 1.81 -18.83
CA GLU A 55 -22.70 1.02 -19.47
C GLU A 55 -22.91 0.92 -20.99
N ASP A 56 -24.18 0.85 -21.44
CA ASP A 56 -24.51 0.75 -22.86
C ASP A 56 -24.21 2.06 -23.60
N ASP A 57 -24.46 3.21 -22.95
CA ASP A 57 -24.14 4.54 -23.50
C ASP A 57 -22.63 4.77 -23.54
N LEU A 58 -21.92 4.40 -22.46
CA LEU A 58 -20.46 4.49 -22.41
C LEU A 58 -19.78 3.60 -23.46
N GLU A 59 -20.28 2.38 -23.67
CA GLU A 59 -19.75 1.49 -24.70
C GLU A 59 -19.97 2.08 -26.10
N ALA A 60 -21.14 2.66 -26.37
CA ALA A 60 -21.41 3.35 -27.62
C ALA A 60 -20.51 4.59 -27.84
N GLU A 61 -20.24 5.38 -26.80
CA GLU A 61 -19.30 6.50 -26.86
C GLU A 61 -17.86 6.04 -27.11
N LEU A 62 -17.43 4.94 -26.47
CA LEU A 62 -16.09 4.36 -26.66
C LEU A 62 -15.90 3.79 -28.06
N ASP A 63 -16.90 3.10 -28.61
CA ASP A 63 -16.88 2.61 -29.98
C ASP A 63 -16.79 3.76 -30.97
N ALA A 64 -17.56 4.83 -30.76
CA ALA A 64 -17.51 6.03 -31.60
C ALA A 64 -16.14 6.72 -31.54
N LEU A 65 -15.53 6.83 -30.36
CA LEU A 65 -14.17 7.36 -30.19
C LEU A 65 -13.12 6.46 -30.87
N GLY A 66 -13.30 5.14 -30.81
CA GLY A 66 -12.46 4.17 -31.51
C GLY A 66 -12.51 4.37 -33.03
N ASP A 67 -13.72 4.55 -33.57
CA ASP A 67 -13.93 4.85 -34.99
C ASP A 67 -13.34 6.22 -35.38
N GLU A 68 -13.46 7.24 -34.53
CA GLU A 68 -12.83 8.55 -34.74
C GLU A 68 -11.29 8.45 -34.77
N LEU A 69 -10.70 7.74 -33.81
CA LEU A 69 -9.25 7.52 -33.73
C LEU A 69 -8.72 6.72 -34.93
N LEU A 70 -9.50 5.77 -35.45
CA LEU A 70 -9.14 5.01 -36.65
C LEU A 70 -9.34 5.83 -37.94
N ALA A 71 -10.28 6.76 -37.96
CA ALA A 71 -10.50 7.66 -39.07
C ALA A 71 -9.44 8.78 -39.14
N ASP A 72 -8.89 9.17 -38.00
CA ASP A 72 -7.79 10.12 -37.91
C ASP A 72 -6.45 9.39 -38.14
N GLU A 73 -5.95 9.36 -39.38
CA GLU A 73 -4.64 8.77 -39.72
C GLU A 73 -3.45 9.53 -39.09
N ASP A 74 -3.71 10.67 -38.43
CA ASP A 74 -2.71 11.51 -37.77
C ASP A 74 -2.25 10.90 -36.45
N ASN A 75 -1.25 10.03 -36.53
CA ASN A 75 -0.56 9.41 -35.39
C ASN A 75 0.41 10.38 -34.66
N SER A 76 0.31 11.70 -34.87
CA SER A 76 1.20 12.67 -34.19
C SER A 76 1.12 12.60 -32.67
N TYR A 77 -0.03 12.20 -32.11
CA TYR A 77 -0.17 11.93 -30.66
C TYR A 77 0.74 10.80 -30.16
N LEU A 78 1.06 9.80 -31.00
CA LEU A 78 2.01 8.74 -30.66
C LEU A 78 3.44 9.28 -30.61
N ASP A 79 3.76 10.27 -31.44
CA ASP A 79 5.07 10.92 -31.47
C ASP A 79 5.29 11.76 -30.19
N GLU A 80 4.24 12.40 -29.67
CA GLU A 80 4.30 13.08 -28.37
C GLU A 80 4.43 12.10 -27.20
N ALA A 81 3.71 10.98 -27.22
CA ALA A 81 3.86 9.92 -26.23
C ALA A 81 5.25 9.25 -26.28
N ALA A 82 5.82 9.06 -27.46
CA ALA A 82 7.17 8.55 -27.65
C ALA A 82 8.25 9.57 -27.25
N SER A 83 7.93 10.87 -27.35
CA SER A 83 8.78 11.98 -26.91
C SER A 83 8.66 12.27 -25.42
N ALA A 84 7.76 11.59 -24.70
CA ALA A 84 7.64 11.72 -23.27
C ALA A 84 8.99 11.36 -22.60
N PRO A 85 9.45 12.16 -21.63
CA PRO A 85 10.68 11.86 -20.92
C PRO A 85 10.57 10.50 -20.25
N ALA A 86 11.62 9.68 -20.39
CA ALA A 86 11.69 8.39 -19.74
C ALA A 86 11.48 8.53 -18.23
N ILE A 87 10.75 7.58 -17.64
CA ILE A 87 10.67 7.44 -16.19
C ILE A 87 12.09 7.37 -15.62
N PRO A 88 12.42 8.12 -14.55
CA PRO A 88 13.77 8.11 -13.99
C PRO A 88 14.15 6.69 -13.54
N GLU A 89 15.10 6.06 -14.23
CA GLU A 89 15.65 4.74 -13.85
C GLU A 89 16.64 4.81 -12.67
N VAL A 90 16.93 6.02 -12.17
CA VAL A 90 17.91 6.23 -11.11
C VAL A 90 17.24 5.98 -9.77
N THR A 91 17.72 4.98 -9.02
CA THR A 91 17.37 4.83 -7.60
C THR A 91 17.70 6.13 -6.86
N PRO A 92 16.77 6.72 -6.07
CA PRO A 92 16.97 8.03 -5.46
C PRO A 92 18.26 8.04 -4.63
N THR A 93 19.21 8.90 -5.00
CA THR A 93 20.44 9.13 -4.25
C THR A 93 20.26 10.31 -3.30
N ASP A 94 20.79 10.18 -2.09
CA ASP A 94 20.69 11.22 -1.07
C ASP A 94 21.63 12.39 -1.40
N THR A 95 21.09 13.59 -1.56
CA THR A 95 21.89 14.82 -1.59
C THR A 95 21.47 15.76 -0.47
N LYS A 96 22.39 16.59 0.04
CA LYS A 96 22.09 17.54 1.12
C LYS A 96 21.99 18.95 0.55
N ASN A 97 20.93 19.67 0.91
CA ASN A 97 20.83 21.09 0.58
C ASN A 97 21.82 21.92 1.44
N LYS A 98 21.93 23.23 1.17
CA LYS A 98 22.83 24.13 1.89
C LYS A 98 22.56 24.21 3.40
N ASP A 99 21.36 23.83 3.81
CA ASP A 99 20.89 23.81 5.19
C ASP A 99 21.08 22.43 5.86
N GLY A 100 21.74 21.48 5.17
CA GLY A 100 22.07 20.16 5.69
C GLY A 100 20.91 19.16 5.71
N VAL A 101 19.75 19.52 5.15
CA VAL A 101 18.57 18.67 5.04
C VAL A 101 18.77 17.69 3.88
N LEU A 102 18.46 16.41 4.13
CA LEU A 102 18.44 15.39 3.09
C LEU A 102 17.31 15.72 2.12
N VAL A 103 17.68 15.97 0.87
CA VAL A 103 16.77 16.23 -0.23
C VAL A 103 16.96 15.17 -1.30
N ASP A 104 15.87 14.85 -1.99
CA ASP A 104 15.95 14.10 -3.24
C ASP A 104 16.49 14.99 -4.38
N GLU A 105 16.65 14.39 -5.56
CA GLU A 105 17.11 15.08 -6.77
C GLU A 105 16.18 16.20 -7.25
N PHE A 106 14.95 16.27 -6.74
CA PHE A 106 13.99 17.34 -7.00
C PHE A 106 14.05 18.45 -5.95
N GLY A 107 14.95 18.34 -4.97
CA GLY A 107 15.10 19.30 -3.88
C GLY A 107 13.99 19.20 -2.84
N LEU A 108 13.18 18.15 -2.88
CA LEU A 108 12.14 17.89 -1.90
C LEU A 108 12.77 17.25 -0.65
N PRO A 109 12.37 17.67 0.57
CA PRO A 109 12.87 17.07 1.80
C PRO A 109 12.48 15.59 1.90
N LYS A 110 13.46 14.72 2.16
CA LYS A 110 13.16 13.33 2.49
C LYS A 110 12.51 13.28 3.87
N ILE A 111 11.21 13.00 3.90
CA ILE A 111 10.52 12.68 5.17
C ILE A 111 11.14 11.39 5.71
N PRO A 112 11.43 11.29 7.02
CA PRO A 112 11.89 10.04 7.60
C PRO A 112 10.78 9.00 7.38
N ALA A 113 11.09 7.94 6.63
CA ALA A 113 10.22 6.77 6.60
C ALA A 113 10.23 6.19 8.02
N THR A 114 9.08 6.25 8.70
CA THR A 114 8.82 5.51 9.93
C THR A 114 8.77 4.02 9.65
#